data_AF-A0A1B6G5G8-F1
#
_entry.id   AF-A0A1B6G5G8-F1
#
_cell.length_a   1.000
_cell.length_b   1.000
_cell.length_c   1.000
_cell.angle_alpha   90.00
_cell.angle_beta   90.00
_cell.angle_gamma   90.00
#
_symmetry.space_group_name_H-M   'P 1'
#
loop_
_entity.id
_entity.type
_entity.pdbx_description
1 polymer ?
#
loop_
_entity_poly.entity_id
_entity_poly.type
_entity_poly.pdbx_seq_one_letter_code
_entity_poly.pdbx_strand_id
1 'polypeptide(L)'
;LIKSSGDVLELTVISVTEQEAERLEPMEETHFPYVDYSDKRSLPISIPNYVNITNEYGDKFVRFNIYMAGRHLCSKRYREFSQLHNQLRKEFYGFNFPKFPGKWPFTLNEKQLDA
;
A
#
# COMPACT_ATOMS: atom_id res chain seq x y z
N LEU A 1 -13.57 16.69 18.15
CA LEU A 1 -14.08 17.93 17.49
C LEU A 1 -14.47 18.90 18.60
N ILE A 2 -13.71 19.96 18.87
CA ILE A 2 -14.20 21.09 19.69
C ILE A 2 -14.31 22.26 18.73
N LYS A 3 -15.48 22.37 18.10
CA LYS A 3 -15.89 23.53 17.30
C LYS A 3 -16.97 24.25 18.07
N SER A 4 -16.58 24.90 19.17
CA SER A 4 -17.39 25.96 19.78
C SER A 4 -16.42 26.91 20.45
N SER A 5 -16.27 28.08 19.83
CA SER A 5 -15.46 29.20 20.30
C SER A 5 -16.04 29.74 21.60
N GLY A 6 -15.59 29.23 22.74
CA GLY A 6 -15.89 29.75 24.07
C GLY A 6 -14.68 29.57 24.98
N ASP A 7 -14.46 30.52 25.88
CA ASP A 7 -13.31 30.53 26.80
C ASP A 7 -13.55 29.69 28.07
N VAL A 8 -14.71 29.04 28.17
CA VAL A 8 -15.14 28.27 29.33
C VAL A 8 -15.49 26.85 28.90
N LEU A 9 -14.86 25.88 29.56
CA LEU A 9 -15.17 24.46 29.47
C LEU A 9 -15.90 24.04 30.75
N GLU A 10 -17.13 23.57 30.62
CA GLU A 10 -17.88 22.98 31.73
C GLU A 10 -17.70 21.45 31.69
N LEU A 11 -17.18 20.89 32.78
CA LEU A 11 -16.89 19.46 32.89
C LEU A 11 -17.72 18.86 34.02
N THR A 12 -18.60 17.93 33.69
CA THR A 12 -19.42 17.21 34.66
C THR A 12 -18.79 15.83 34.92
N VAL A 13 -18.37 15.60 36.17
CA VAL A 13 -17.86 14.28 36.60
C VAL A 13 -19.02 13.48 37.18
N ILE A 14 -19.22 12.27 36.67
CA ILE A 14 -20.24 11.33 37.13
C ILE A 14 -19.54 10.05 37.54
N SER A 15 -19.88 9.50 38.71
CA SER A 15 -19.42 8.17 39.10
C SER A 15 -20.39 7.12 38.56
N VAL A 16 -19.86 6.14 37.85
CA VAL A 16 -20.62 5.02 37.28
C VAL A 16 -19.95 3.70 37.67
N THR A 17 -20.66 2.59 37.50
CA THR A 17 -20.05 1.26 37.66
C THR A 17 -19.08 0.96 36.52
N GLU A 18 -18.15 0.03 36.72
CA GLU A 18 -17.17 -0.37 35.71
C GLU A 18 -17.84 -0.87 34.41
N GLN A 19 -18.94 -1.62 34.53
CA GLN A 19 -19.74 -2.07 33.40
C GLN A 19 -20.41 -0.93 32.62
N GLU A 20 -20.82 0.14 33.31
CA GLU A 20 -21.39 1.32 32.66
C GLU A 20 -20.30 2.18 32.01
N ALA A 21 -19.10 2.24 32.60
CA ALA A 21 -17.94 2.91 32.02
C ALA A 21 -17.53 2.26 30.68
N GLU A 22 -17.44 0.93 30.63
CA GLU A 22 -17.12 0.18 29.40
C GLU A 22 -18.14 0.43 28.28
N ARG A 23 -19.43 0.63 28.61
CA ARG A 23 -20.48 0.95 27.63
C ARG A 23 -20.39 2.38 27.09
N LEU A 24 -19.73 3.27 27.81
CA LEU A 24 -19.57 4.68 27.46
C LEU A 24 -18.26 4.96 26.72
N GLU A 25 -17.33 3.99 26.71
CA GLU A 25 -16.13 4.11 25.88
C GLU A 25 -16.55 4.19 24.41
N PRO A 26 -16.08 5.23 23.67
CA PRO A 26 -16.38 5.34 22.25
C PRO A 26 -15.85 4.08 21.57
N MET A 27 -16.77 3.27 21.02
CA MET A 27 -16.38 2.17 20.13
C MET A 27 -15.47 2.77 19.07
N GLU A 28 -14.20 2.38 19.07
CA GLU A 28 -13.28 2.75 18.02
C GLU A 28 -13.80 2.13 16.72
N GLU A 29 -14.60 2.92 15.99
CA GLU A 29 -14.92 2.66 14.60
C GLU A 29 -13.58 2.65 13.86
N THR A 30 -13.04 1.44 13.69
CA THR A 30 -11.76 1.05 13.08
C THR A 30 -10.79 0.35 14.03
N HIS A 31 -11.23 -0.78 14.59
CA HIS A 31 -10.31 -1.88 14.94
C HIS A 31 -9.68 -2.45 13.66
N PHE A 32 -8.81 -1.67 12.99
CA PHE A 32 -7.77 -2.28 12.19
C PHE A 32 -6.83 -2.97 13.19
N PRO A 33 -6.49 -4.25 13.01
CA PRO A 33 -5.43 -4.84 13.82
C PRO A 33 -4.20 -3.94 13.69
N TYR A 34 -3.63 -3.54 14.83
CA TYR A 34 -2.38 -2.80 14.86
C TYR A 34 -1.28 -3.73 14.37
N VAL A 35 -1.12 -3.80 13.04
CA VAL A 35 -0.07 -4.59 12.40
C VAL A 35 1.20 -3.76 12.45
N ASP A 36 2.18 -4.24 13.20
CA ASP A 36 3.50 -3.64 13.24
C ASP A 36 4.24 -3.92 11.91
N TYR A 37 4.31 -2.90 11.06
CA TYR A 37 5.08 -2.92 9.81
C TYR A 37 6.53 -2.42 9.98
N SER A 38 7.05 -2.39 11.20
CA SER A 38 8.42 -1.95 11.48
C SER A 38 9.50 -2.95 11.06
N ASP A 39 9.13 -4.18 10.66
CA ASP A 39 10.11 -5.17 10.20
C ASP A 39 10.84 -4.67 8.94
N LYS A 40 12.13 -4.40 9.10
CA LYS A 40 13.02 -3.89 8.04
C LYS A 40 13.86 -5.00 7.38
N ARG A 41 13.56 -6.27 7.62
CA ARG A 41 14.27 -7.37 6.96
C ARG A 41 14.09 -7.27 5.46
N SER A 42 15.19 -7.17 4.74
CA SER A 42 15.16 -7.30 3.29
C SER A 42 14.82 -8.73 2.91
N LEU A 43 13.76 -8.90 2.13
CA LEU A 43 13.53 -10.14 1.41
C LEU A 43 14.52 -10.21 0.24
N PRO A 44 15.07 -11.39 -0.10
CA PRO A 44 15.98 -11.56 -1.24
C PRO A 44 15.21 -11.53 -2.57
N ILE A 45 14.37 -10.51 -2.78
CA ILE A 45 13.55 -10.32 -3.99
C ILE A 45 14.29 -9.40 -4.97
N SER A 46 14.25 -9.72 -6.27
CA SER A 46 14.90 -8.94 -7.31
C SER A 46 14.14 -8.99 -8.63
N ILE A 47 14.41 -8.01 -9.49
CA ILE A 47 13.91 -7.94 -10.87
C ILE A 47 15.14 -7.74 -11.78
N PRO A 48 15.88 -8.81 -12.11
CA PRO A 48 17.18 -8.69 -12.77
C PRO A 48 17.07 -8.44 -14.28
N ASN A 49 15.92 -8.70 -14.90
CA ASN A 49 15.74 -8.53 -16.34
C ASN A 49 14.26 -8.39 -16.74
N TYR A 50 14.07 -8.05 -18.01
CA TYR A 50 12.77 -7.94 -18.67
C TYR A 50 12.79 -8.65 -20.03
N VAL A 51 11.60 -8.90 -20.57
CA VAL A 51 11.40 -9.51 -21.89
C VAL A 51 10.38 -8.72 -22.70
N ASN A 52 10.67 -8.51 -23.97
CA ASN A 52 9.74 -7.97 -24.94
C ASN A 52 8.81 -9.09 -25.43
N ILE A 53 7.51 -8.90 -25.25
CA ILE A 53 6.48 -9.82 -25.69
C ILE A 53 5.68 -9.17 -26.82
N THR A 54 5.42 -9.93 -27.87
CA THR A 54 4.42 -9.59 -28.89
C THR A 54 3.26 -10.57 -28.72
N ASN A 55 2.04 -10.09 -28.51
CA ASN A 55 0.88 -10.98 -28.44
C ASN A 55 0.45 -11.45 -29.84
N GLU A 56 -0.49 -12.38 -29.87
CA GLU A 56 -1.09 -12.92 -31.10
C GLU A 56 -1.78 -11.84 -31.96
N TYR A 57 -2.15 -10.72 -31.35
CA TYR A 57 -2.78 -9.56 -32.00
C TYR A 57 -1.77 -8.51 -32.49
N GLY A 58 -0.46 -8.74 -32.30
CA GLY A 58 0.61 -7.82 -32.71
C GLY A 58 0.98 -6.72 -31.71
N ASP A 59 0.31 -6.62 -30.56
CA ASP A 59 0.65 -5.68 -29.50
C ASP A 59 1.97 -6.07 -28.84
N LYS A 60 2.85 -5.07 -28.72
CA LYS A 60 4.15 -5.21 -28.04
C LYS A 60 4.08 -4.66 -26.63
N PHE A 61 4.61 -5.41 -25.67
CA PHE A 61 4.74 -4.96 -24.28
C PHE A 61 5.91 -5.63 -23.57
N VAL A 62 6.36 -5.01 -22.48
CA VAL A 62 7.44 -5.51 -21.64
C VAL A 62 6.88 -6.29 -20.45
N ARG A 63 7.50 -7.42 -20.11
CA ARG A 63 7.31 -8.11 -18.83
C ARG A 63 8.61 -8.13 -18.04
N PHE A 64 8.51 -7.85 -16.75
CA PHE A 64 9.60 -7.89 -15.80
C PHE A 64 9.60 -9.23 -15.09
N ASN A 65 10.76 -9.91 -15.04
CA ASN A 65 10.87 -11.21 -14.38
C ASN A 65 11.24 -10.99 -12.90
N ILE A 66 10.41 -11.52 -12.00
CA ILE A 66 10.59 -11.36 -10.56
C ILE A 66 11.19 -12.65 -10.01
N TYR A 67 12.25 -12.51 -9.22
CA TYR A 67 12.96 -13.60 -8.56
C TYR A 67 12.95 -13.41 -7.05
N MET A 68 12.99 -14.52 -6.31
CA MET A 68 13.25 -14.52 -4.88
C MET A 68 14.28 -15.59 -4.56
N ALA A 69 15.38 -15.21 -3.89
CA ALA A 69 16.53 -16.06 -3.62
C ALA A 69 17.03 -16.80 -4.88
N GLY A 70 17.07 -16.09 -6.01
CA GLY A 70 17.49 -16.65 -7.31
C GLY A 70 16.47 -17.56 -8.00
N ARG A 71 15.30 -17.82 -7.41
CA ARG A 71 14.22 -18.60 -8.03
C ARG A 71 13.23 -17.70 -8.73
N HIS A 72 12.90 -18.00 -9.98
CA HIS A 72 11.87 -17.29 -10.74
C HIS A 72 10.50 -17.51 -10.08
N LEU A 73 9.77 -16.42 -9.83
CA LEU A 73 8.41 -16.46 -9.27
C LEU A 73 7.36 -16.26 -10.36
N CYS A 74 7.48 -15.17 -11.10
CA CYS A 74 6.56 -14.82 -12.17
C CYS A 74 7.15 -13.73 -13.07
N SER A 75 6.43 -13.42 -14.15
CA SER A 75 6.73 -12.31 -15.04
C SER A 75 5.51 -11.41 -15.14
N LYS A 76 5.66 -10.10 -14.99
CA LYS A 76 4.51 -9.17 -14.94
C LYS A 76 4.77 -7.92 -15.78
N ARG A 77 3.74 -7.40 -16.46
CA ARG A 77 3.84 -6.10 -17.14
C ARG A 77 3.56 -4.97 -16.16
N TYR A 78 4.06 -3.77 -16.45
CA TYR A 78 3.92 -2.59 -15.58
C TYR A 78 2.47 -2.36 -15.07
N ARG A 79 1.46 -2.54 -15.92
CA ARG A 79 0.05 -2.34 -15.55
C ARG A 79 -0.40 -3.26 -14.40
N GLU A 80 0.11 -4.48 -14.35
CA GLU A 80 -0.22 -5.44 -13.28
C GLU A 80 0.35 -4.97 -11.93
N PHE A 81 1.58 -4.42 -11.93
CA PHE A 81 2.16 -3.81 -10.73
C PHE A 81 1.38 -2.57 -10.27
N SER A 82 0.93 -1.73 -11.21
CA SER A 82 0.11 -0.55 -10.89
C SER A 82 -1.23 -0.94 -10.28
N GLN A 83 -1.86 -2.00 -10.80
CA GLN A 83 -3.10 -2.56 -10.24
C GLN A 83 -2.86 -3.12 -8.84
N LEU A 84 -1.79 -3.90 -8.65
CA LEU A 84 -1.40 -4.43 -7.35
C LEU A 84 -1.15 -3.33 -6.33
N HIS A 85 -0.41 -2.27 -6.70
CA HIS A 85 -0.16 -1.12 -5.81
C HIS A 85 -1.46 -0.46 -5.36
N ASN A 86 -2.42 -0.28 -6.26
CA ASN A 86 -3.72 0.30 -5.92
C ASN A 86 -4.57 -0.63 -5.02
N GLN A 87 -4.51 -1.95 -5.24
CA GLN A 87 -5.18 -2.93 -4.38
C GLN A 87 -4.57 -2.92 -2.97
N LEU A 88 -3.24 -2.94 -2.86
CA LEU A 88 -2.54 -2.87 -1.58
C LEU A 88 -2.85 -1.59 -0.83
N ARG A 89 -2.89 -0.43 -1.51
CA ARG A 89 -3.26 0.84 -0.86
C ARG A 89 -4.69 0.88 -0.34
N LYS A 90 -5.61 0.17 -0.98
CA LYS A 90 -7.00 0.06 -0.52
C LYS A 90 -7.13 -0.87 0.68
N GLU A 91 -6.42 -2.00 0.64
CA GLU A 91 -6.44 -3.00 1.69
C GLU A 91 -5.72 -2.51 2.96
N PHE A 92 -4.59 -1.83 2.79
CA PHE A 92 -3.71 -1.39 3.89
C PHE A 92 -3.73 0.13 4.04
N TYR A 93 -4.89 0.70 4.38
CA TYR A 93 -5.12 2.16 4.43
C TYR A 93 -4.16 2.91 5.38
N GLY A 94 -3.71 2.27 6.46
CA GLY A 94 -2.76 2.84 7.43
C GLY A 94 -1.28 2.67 7.07
N PHE A 95 -0.95 1.95 5.99
CA PHE A 95 0.44 1.71 5.60
C PHE A 95 0.96 2.80 4.66
N ASN A 96 2.12 3.38 5.00
CA ASN A 96 2.80 4.37 4.18
C ASN A 96 3.57 3.70 3.04
N PHE A 97 2.88 3.39 1.94
CA PHE A 97 3.52 2.83 0.75
C PHE A 97 4.52 3.81 0.12
N PRO A 98 5.65 3.31 -0.42
CA PRO A 98 6.53 4.12 -1.24
C PRO A 98 5.80 4.60 -2.51
N LYS A 99 6.31 5.70 -3.10
CA LYS A 99 5.80 6.19 -4.38
C LYS A 99 5.97 5.10 -5.44
N PHE A 100 4.88 4.76 -6.12
CA PHE A 100 4.94 3.84 -7.24
C PHE A 100 5.67 4.50 -8.43
N PRO A 101 6.57 3.79 -9.14
CA PRO A 101 7.24 4.33 -10.32
C PRO A 101 6.22 4.86 -11.32
N GLY A 102 6.39 6.10 -11.80
CA GLY A 102 5.44 6.75 -12.70
C GLY A 102 5.41 6.13 -14.10
N LYS A 103 4.31 6.35 -14.82
CA LYS A 103 4.27 6.10 -16.26
C LYS A 103 4.95 7.25 -16.99
N TRP A 104 5.83 6.93 -17.92
CA TRP A 104 6.31 7.91 -18.87
C TRP A 104 5.25 8.12 -19.97
N PRO A 105 5.01 9.36 -20.43
CA PRO A 105 4.00 9.64 -21.45
C PRO A 105 4.41 9.15 -22.86
N PHE A 106 5.69 8.80 -23.05
CA PHE A 106 6.22 8.28 -24.31
C PHE A 106 6.63 6.82 -24.16
N THR A 107 6.67 6.10 -25.28
CA THR A 107 7.23 4.74 -25.32
C THR A 107 8.68 4.78 -24.85
N LEU A 108 8.98 3.98 -23.82
CA LEU A 108 10.34 3.87 -23.30
C LEU A 108 11.21 3.10 -24.30
N ASN A 109 12.40 3.61 -24.57
CA ASN A 109 13.43 2.85 -25.28
C ASN A 109 14.15 1.88 -24.31
N GLU A 110 14.97 0.98 -24.84
CA GLU A 110 15.70 -0.02 -24.02
C GLU A 110 16.57 0.63 -22.93
N LYS A 111 17.27 1.72 -23.26
CA LYS A 111 18.11 2.44 -22.28
C LYS A 111 17.32 3.01 -21.11
N GLN A 112 16.07 3.41 -21.34
CA GLN A 112 15.18 3.91 -20.29
C GLN A 112 14.52 2.79 -19.47
N LEU A 113 14.56 1.54 -19.95
CA LEU A 113 14.11 0.37 -19.18
C LEU A 113 15.20 -0.13 -18.20
N ASP A 114 16.47 0.14 -18.51
CA ASP A 114 17.64 -0.24 -17.69
C ASP A 114 18.05 0.80 -16.63
N ALA A 115 17.44 2.00 -16.65
CA ALA A 115 17.74 3.11 -15.74
C ALA A 115 16.84 3.10 -14.50
#